data_AF-G3A412-F1
#
_entry.id   AF-G3A412-F1
#
_cell.length_a   1.000
_cell.length_b   1.000
_cell.length_c   1.000
_cell.angle_alpha   90.00
_cell.angle_beta   90.00
_cell.angle_gamma   90.00
#
_symmetry.space_group_name_H-M   'P 1'
#
loop_
_entity.id
_entity.type
_entity.pdbx_description
1 polymer ?
#
loop_
_entity_poly.entity_id
_entity_poly.type
_entity_poly.pdbx_seq_one_letter_code
_entity_poly.pdbx_strand_id
1 'polypeptide(L)'
;MIDKGLAQSLLRVVQSPVERTEFVASATLRAFVADSGIGITQGRKVFFNEGHKERIRAWLGADSVDPSTPVDAWSRLSRAEALDIGPDEKWAGEAVRAQRIAVKTLKGRPLIVDGPPIYLPLLANMEWSYLAALAALRHDAIIVVENWEVFERIDNLQVDMSHVSTNPLVLWRGGGSKSSVGAAMRFIEAYRRPVWAAPDYDPEGLAIASRLPHLTGILAPQDDVLCRLLTESKLHGRYSQQLPGAQASLNQATHPDVKRLWALVRASANALPQERLCPKTLD
;
A
#
# COMPACT_ATOMS: atom_id res chain seq x y z
N MET A 1 3.61 13.79 14.72
CA MET A 1 4.35 12.51 14.72
C MET A 1 5.42 12.63 13.65
N ILE A 2 6.67 12.73 14.08
CA ILE A 2 7.83 12.91 13.18
C ILE A 2 8.12 11.65 12.35
N ASP A 3 8.24 11.80 11.03
CA ASP A 3 8.72 10.71 10.15
C ASP A 3 10.27 10.77 9.99
N LYS A 4 10.87 9.70 9.47
CA LYS A 4 12.33 9.57 9.32
C LYS A 4 12.95 10.66 8.43
N GLY A 5 12.27 11.04 7.35
CA GLY A 5 12.76 12.07 6.42
C GLY A 5 12.72 13.45 7.07
N LEU A 6 11.69 13.72 7.86
CA LEU A 6 11.56 14.93 8.65
C LEU A 6 12.61 15.00 9.76
N ALA A 7 12.79 13.93 10.54
CA ALA A 7 13.82 13.86 11.59
C ALA A 7 15.23 14.14 11.06
N GLN A 8 15.63 13.46 9.97
CA GLN A 8 16.93 13.69 9.36
C GLN A 8 17.08 15.12 8.82
N SER A 9 16.02 15.68 8.25
CA SER A 9 16.04 17.06 7.75
C SER A 9 16.19 18.07 8.89
N LEU A 10 15.53 17.85 10.02
CA LEU A 10 15.59 18.73 11.19
C LEU A 10 16.91 18.58 11.96
N LEU A 11 17.45 17.36 12.09
CA LEU A 11 18.79 17.12 12.66
C LEU A 11 19.86 17.86 11.85
N ARG A 12 19.80 17.81 10.51
CA ARG A 12 20.68 18.59 9.64
C ARG A 12 20.58 20.11 9.85
N VAL A 13 19.41 20.60 10.27
CA VAL A 13 19.19 22.03 10.56
C VAL A 13 19.77 22.41 11.92
N VAL A 14 19.50 21.64 12.99
CA VAL A 14 19.94 21.98 14.36
C VAL A 14 21.42 21.71 14.61
N GLN A 15 22.02 20.79 13.85
CA GLN A 15 23.45 20.47 13.90
C GLN A 15 24.30 21.35 12.97
N SER A 16 23.67 22.19 12.14
CA SER A 16 24.43 23.12 11.31
C SER A 16 24.97 24.28 12.15
N PRO A 17 26.12 24.89 11.75
CA PRO A 17 26.66 26.08 12.40
C PRO A 17 25.60 27.17 12.59
N VAL A 18 25.70 27.96 13.68
CA VAL A 18 24.69 28.96 14.07
C VAL A 18 24.49 30.00 12.96
N GLU A 19 25.57 30.35 12.27
CA GLU A 19 25.63 31.31 11.16
C GLU A 19 24.90 30.80 9.91
N ARG A 20 24.75 29.47 9.77
CA ARG A 20 23.99 28.89 8.67
C ARG A 20 22.50 28.95 9.00
N THR A 21 21.84 29.94 8.43
CA THR A 21 20.41 30.17 8.60
C THR A 21 19.59 29.74 7.38
N GLU A 22 20.22 29.45 6.24
CA GLU A 22 19.52 29.16 4.98
C GLU A 22 19.61 27.69 4.56
N PHE A 23 18.46 27.14 4.15
CA PHE A 23 18.31 25.75 3.72
C PHE A 23 17.44 25.66 2.45
N VAL A 24 17.68 24.64 1.63
CA VAL A 24 16.85 24.39 0.43
C VAL A 24 15.44 24.00 0.87
N ALA A 25 14.42 24.64 0.28
CA ALA A 25 13.02 24.37 0.56
C ALA A 25 12.59 23.02 -0.04
N SER A 26 12.94 21.91 0.62
CA SER A 26 12.39 20.60 0.30
C SER A 26 10.88 20.55 0.61
N ALA A 27 10.16 19.59 0.03
CA ALA A 27 8.75 19.37 0.37
C ALA A 27 8.58 19.13 1.89
N THR A 28 9.49 18.38 2.50
CA THR A 28 9.54 18.07 3.94
C THR A 28 9.71 19.33 4.80
N LEU A 29 10.68 20.19 4.49
CA LEU A 29 10.90 21.41 5.27
C LEU A 29 9.76 22.42 5.08
N ARG A 30 9.18 22.51 3.87
CA ARG A 30 8.02 23.38 3.63
C ARG A 30 6.79 22.93 4.42
N ALA A 31 6.50 21.63 4.44
CA ALA A 31 5.42 21.07 5.24
C ALA A 31 5.66 21.35 6.73
N PHE A 32 6.87 21.08 7.22
CA PHE A 32 7.23 21.37 8.62
C PHE A 32 7.01 22.84 9.02
N VAL A 33 7.46 23.80 8.20
CA VAL A 33 7.26 25.23 8.51
C VAL A 33 5.77 25.59 8.49
N ALA A 34 5.01 25.06 7.53
CA ALA A 34 3.56 25.30 7.43
C ALA A 34 2.80 24.74 8.65
N ASP A 35 3.19 23.55 9.12
CA ASP A 35 2.49 22.84 10.19
C ASP A 35 2.89 23.31 11.59
N SER A 36 4.18 23.61 11.81
CA SER A 36 4.72 23.96 13.14
C SER A 36 4.84 25.47 13.39
N GLY A 37 4.85 26.27 12.32
CA GLY A 37 5.18 27.71 12.41
C GLY A 37 6.61 27.98 12.88
N ILE A 38 7.51 27.00 12.82
CA ILE A 38 8.93 27.16 13.17
C ILE A 38 9.72 27.30 11.87
N GLY A 39 10.26 28.50 11.59
CA GLY A 39 10.98 28.80 10.34
C GLY A 39 10.25 29.81 9.46
N ILE A 40 10.94 30.34 8.44
CA ILE A 40 10.37 31.26 7.45
C ILE A 40 10.63 30.72 6.05
N THR A 41 9.59 30.56 5.24
CA THR A 41 9.72 30.15 3.84
C THR A 41 9.80 31.38 2.94
N GLN A 42 10.84 31.48 2.10
CA GLN A 42 10.98 32.55 1.11
C GLN A 42 11.46 31.97 -0.22
N GLY A 43 10.54 31.87 -1.19
CA GLY A 43 10.81 31.29 -2.50
C GLY A 43 11.31 29.85 -2.43
N ARG A 44 12.54 29.60 -2.89
CA ARG A 44 13.17 28.27 -2.89
C ARG A 44 13.99 27.97 -1.63
N LYS A 45 13.96 28.85 -0.63
CA LYS A 45 14.71 28.73 0.62
C LYS A 45 13.80 28.69 1.85
N VAL A 46 14.27 28.03 2.90
CA VAL A 46 13.70 28.08 4.26
C VAL A 46 14.77 28.61 5.20
N PHE A 47 14.37 29.53 6.08
CA PHE A 47 15.24 30.23 7.01
C PHE A 47 14.99 29.77 8.45
N PHE A 48 16.05 29.30 9.11
CA PHE A 48 16.07 28.91 10.52
C PHE A 48 17.14 29.72 11.25
N ASN A 49 16.73 30.75 12.00
CA ASN A 49 17.63 31.46 12.90
C ASN A 49 17.90 30.64 14.18
N GLU A 50 18.75 31.15 15.06
CA GLU A 50 19.08 30.47 16.31
C GLU A 50 17.86 30.13 17.16
N GLY A 51 16.91 31.06 17.30
CA GLY A 51 15.65 30.83 18.01
C GLY A 51 14.78 29.73 17.37
N HIS A 52 14.79 29.59 16.04
CA HIS A 52 14.13 28.49 15.36
C HIS A 52 14.84 27.16 15.61
N LYS A 53 16.17 27.13 15.59
CA LYS A 53 16.94 25.92 15.88
C LYS A 53 16.67 25.42 17.30
N GLU A 54 16.58 26.32 18.28
CA GLU A 54 16.27 25.92 19.65
C GLU A 54 14.85 25.34 19.78
N ARG A 55 13.87 25.94 19.11
CA ARG A 55 12.50 25.40 19.03
C ARG A 55 12.47 24.04 18.33
N ILE A 56 13.30 23.82 17.30
CA ILE A 56 13.43 22.50 16.65
C ILE A 56 14.08 21.48 17.59
N ARG A 57 15.09 21.86 18.40
CA ARG A 57 15.68 20.96 19.42
C ARG A 57 14.64 20.51 20.43
N ALA A 58 13.84 21.44 20.95
CA ALA A 58 12.75 21.13 21.86
C ALA A 58 11.69 20.24 21.20
N TRP A 59 11.39 20.48 19.92
CA TRP A 59 10.43 19.68 19.14
C TRP A 59 10.93 18.24 18.90
N LEU A 60 12.22 18.07 18.58
CA LEU A 60 12.86 16.77 18.47
C LEU A 60 12.87 16.03 19.82
N GLY A 61 13.21 16.73 20.91
CA GLY A 61 13.19 16.16 22.26
C GLY A 61 11.80 15.72 22.73
N ALA A 62 10.75 16.47 22.37
CA ALA A 62 9.36 16.08 22.66
C ALA A 62 8.95 14.76 21.97
N ASP A 63 9.51 14.49 20.78
CA ASP A 63 9.35 13.23 20.05
C ASP A 63 10.47 12.20 20.40
N SER A 64 11.19 12.39 21.51
CA SER A 64 12.28 11.52 22.02
C SER A 64 13.47 11.32 21.07
N VAL A 65 13.73 12.27 20.18
CA VAL A 65 14.91 12.31 19.32
C VAL A 65 15.95 13.24 19.93
N ASP A 66 17.12 12.71 20.32
CA ASP A 66 18.22 13.53 20.82
C ASP A 66 18.77 14.43 19.68
N PRO A 67 18.75 15.76 19.81
CA PRO A 67 19.26 16.68 18.79
C PRO A 67 20.75 16.49 18.42
N SER A 68 21.53 15.82 19.28
CA SER A 68 22.93 15.49 19.04
C SER A 68 23.14 14.20 18.23
N THR A 69 22.07 13.45 17.95
CA THR A 69 22.18 12.16 17.26
C THR A 69 22.73 12.32 15.84
N PRO A 70 23.80 11.60 15.44
CA PRO A 70 24.37 11.72 14.10
C PRO A 70 23.33 11.45 13.01
N VAL A 71 23.30 12.28 11.96
CA VAL A 71 22.31 12.19 10.85
C VAL A 71 22.29 10.81 10.18
N ASP A 72 23.41 10.08 10.21
CA ASP A 72 23.62 8.76 9.61
C ASP A 72 23.57 7.59 10.60
N ALA A 73 23.35 7.84 11.90
CA ALA A 73 23.31 6.81 12.95
C ALA A 73 22.36 5.64 12.61
N TRP A 74 21.27 5.92 11.89
CA TRP A 74 20.24 4.96 11.51
C TRP A 74 20.48 4.22 10.19
N SER A 75 21.69 4.27 9.63
CA SER A 75 22.05 3.59 8.37
C SER A 75 22.86 2.31 8.54
N ARG A 76 23.40 2.02 9.75
CA ARG A 76 24.39 0.95 9.96
C ARG A 76 24.06 -0.08 11.07
N LEU A 77 22.95 0.04 11.79
CA LEU A 77 22.72 -0.77 12.99
C LEU A 77 21.77 -1.94 12.77
N SER A 78 22.13 -3.09 13.32
CA SER A 78 21.22 -4.23 13.51
C SER A 78 20.36 -4.04 14.77
N ARG A 79 19.21 -4.72 14.83
CA ARG A 79 18.18 -4.58 15.88
C ARG A 79 18.71 -4.72 17.32
N ALA A 80 19.78 -5.47 17.52
CA ALA A 80 20.37 -5.67 18.85
C ALA A 80 21.19 -4.46 19.33
N GLU A 81 21.75 -3.67 18.42
CA GLU A 81 22.65 -2.54 18.74
C GLU A 81 21.87 -1.22 18.93
N ALA A 82 20.61 -1.17 18.48
CA ALA A 82 19.76 0.02 18.55
C ALA A 82 19.09 0.24 19.92
N LEU A 83 19.21 -0.70 20.86
CA LEU A 83 18.65 -0.59 22.21
C LEU A 83 19.40 0.41 23.10
N ASP A 84 20.66 0.71 22.81
CA ASP A 84 21.50 1.59 23.63
C ASP A 84 21.40 3.08 23.27
N ILE A 85 20.73 3.45 22.16
CA ILE A 85 20.79 4.82 21.60
C ILE A 85 19.45 5.59 21.66
N GLY A 86 18.33 4.95 22.04
CA GLY A 86 17.09 5.70 22.30
C GLY A 86 15.80 4.89 22.20
N PRO A 87 14.66 5.43 22.65
CA PRO A 87 13.44 4.68 22.84
C PRO A 87 12.57 4.79 21.58
N ASP A 88 12.77 3.93 20.59
CA ASP A 88 11.60 3.25 19.97
C ASP A 88 12.01 2.21 18.93
N GLU A 89 11.35 1.07 19.03
CA GLU A 89 11.36 -0.09 18.13
C GLU A 89 10.97 0.25 16.67
N LYS A 90 10.53 1.48 16.42
CA LYS A 90 9.96 1.94 15.15
C LYS A 90 10.95 2.57 14.17
N TRP A 91 12.17 2.88 14.61
CA TRP A 91 13.14 3.65 13.81
C TRP A 91 14.25 2.79 13.20
N ALA A 92 14.47 1.58 13.74
CA ALA A 92 15.61 0.72 13.42
C ALA A 92 15.32 -0.39 12.40
N GLY A 93 14.16 -0.42 11.75
CA GLY A 93 13.84 -1.45 10.76
C GLY A 93 13.63 -0.87 9.37
N GLU A 94 14.18 -1.51 8.33
CA GLU A 94 13.29 -1.82 7.21
C GLU A 94 11.98 -2.32 7.82
N ALA A 95 10.83 -1.74 7.44
CA ALA A 95 9.57 -2.11 8.06
C ALA A 95 9.49 -3.65 8.10
N VAL A 96 9.40 -4.26 9.28
CA VAL A 96 9.53 -5.72 9.49
C VAL A 96 8.53 -6.51 8.62
N ARG A 97 7.52 -5.83 8.09
CA ARG A 97 6.47 -6.31 7.18
C ARG A 97 6.70 -5.99 5.70
N ALA A 98 7.75 -5.28 5.33
CA ALA A 98 8.06 -4.90 3.94
C ALA A 98 8.37 -6.12 3.07
N GLN A 99 8.79 -7.23 3.65
CA GLN A 99 9.04 -8.51 2.97
C GLN A 99 7.91 -9.53 3.21
N ARG A 100 6.77 -9.10 3.77
CA ARG A 100 5.67 -9.98 4.11
C ARG A 100 4.50 -9.78 3.16
N ILE A 101 3.82 -10.88 2.87
CA ILE A 101 2.54 -10.93 2.17
C ILE A 101 1.46 -11.41 3.14
N ALA A 102 0.22 -10.99 2.92
CA ALA A 102 -0.93 -11.52 3.65
C ALA A 102 -1.73 -12.41 2.70
N VAL A 103 -1.94 -13.66 3.10
CA VAL A 103 -2.60 -14.68 2.28
C VAL A 103 -3.67 -15.42 3.07
N LYS A 104 -4.65 -15.96 2.37
CA LYS A 104 -5.65 -16.89 2.88
C LYS A 104 -6.22 -17.73 1.75
N THR A 105 -7.21 -18.55 2.07
CA THR A 105 -8.00 -19.34 1.13
C THR A 105 -9.48 -19.05 1.34
N LEU A 106 -10.30 -19.52 0.41
CA LEU A 106 -11.75 -19.49 0.53
C LEU A 106 -12.22 -20.36 1.70
N LYS A 107 -13.39 -20.05 2.26
CA LYS A 107 -14.00 -20.73 3.41
C LYS A 107 -14.00 -22.25 3.21
N GLY A 108 -13.51 -22.96 4.24
CA GLY A 108 -13.45 -24.43 4.25
C GLY A 108 -12.35 -25.03 3.39
N ARG A 109 -11.55 -24.21 2.70
CA ARG A 109 -10.39 -24.68 1.93
C ARG A 109 -9.10 -24.48 2.72
N PRO A 110 -8.15 -25.44 2.67
CA PRO A 110 -6.87 -25.29 3.33
C PRO A 110 -5.88 -24.47 2.50
N LEU A 111 -4.96 -23.79 3.17
CA LEU A 111 -3.68 -23.38 2.59
C LEU A 111 -2.87 -24.64 2.23
N ILE A 112 -2.53 -24.78 0.95
CA ILE A 112 -1.73 -25.90 0.45
C ILE A 112 -0.26 -25.51 0.57
N VAL A 113 0.43 -26.17 1.50
CA VAL A 113 1.86 -26.00 1.75
C VAL A 113 2.59 -27.33 1.55
N ASP A 114 3.91 -27.28 1.41
CA ASP A 114 4.78 -28.45 1.53
C ASP A 114 4.71 -29.02 2.94
N GLY A 115 3.75 -29.93 3.16
CA GLY A 115 3.47 -30.54 4.45
C GLY A 115 1.97 -30.72 4.70
N PRO A 116 1.56 -30.86 5.97
CA PRO A 116 0.15 -30.93 6.32
C PRO A 116 -0.60 -29.66 5.91
N PRO A 117 -1.82 -29.78 5.36
CA PRO A 117 -2.64 -28.63 5.01
C PRO A 117 -2.96 -27.78 6.25
N ILE A 118 -2.93 -26.46 6.09
CA ILE A 118 -3.24 -25.51 7.17
C ILE A 118 -4.65 -24.97 6.97
N TYR A 119 -5.54 -25.20 7.92
CA TYR A 119 -6.87 -24.62 7.93
C TYR A 119 -6.87 -23.33 8.75
N LEU A 120 -7.23 -22.22 8.10
CA LEU A 120 -7.38 -20.95 8.76
C LEU A 120 -8.80 -20.82 9.35
N PRO A 121 -8.95 -20.29 10.58
CA PRO A 121 -10.25 -19.90 11.10
C PRO A 121 -10.95 -18.88 10.18
N LEU A 122 -12.27 -18.74 10.33
CA LEU A 122 -13.03 -17.74 9.58
C LEU A 122 -12.46 -16.33 9.84
N LEU A 123 -12.42 -15.50 8.79
CA LEU A 123 -11.81 -14.15 8.78
C LEU A 123 -10.30 -14.11 9.06
N ALA A 124 -9.65 -15.21 9.45
CA ALA A 124 -8.23 -15.22 9.64
C ALA A 124 -7.47 -15.14 8.31
N ASN A 125 -6.26 -14.59 8.39
CA ASN A 125 -5.27 -14.59 7.33
C ASN A 125 -3.89 -14.91 7.91
N MET A 126 -2.98 -15.33 7.05
CA MET A 126 -1.61 -15.61 7.42
C MET A 126 -0.70 -14.55 6.79
N GLU A 127 -0.02 -13.76 7.63
CA GLU A 127 1.12 -12.98 7.17
C GLU A 127 2.36 -13.87 7.11
N TRP A 128 3.06 -13.87 5.98
CA TRP A 128 4.24 -14.70 5.77
C TRP A 128 5.32 -13.94 4.98
N SER A 129 6.60 -14.18 5.28
CA SER A 129 7.70 -13.77 4.40
C SER A 129 7.45 -14.29 2.98
N TYR A 130 7.53 -13.42 1.99
CA TYR A 130 7.22 -13.79 0.61
C TYR A 130 8.19 -14.86 0.06
N LEU A 131 9.45 -14.86 0.50
CA LEU A 131 10.44 -15.87 0.13
C LEU A 131 10.10 -17.25 0.71
N ALA A 132 9.69 -17.30 1.98
CA ALA A 132 9.30 -18.54 2.63
C ALA A 132 7.97 -19.08 2.06
N ALA A 133 7.02 -18.19 1.79
CA ALA A 133 5.77 -18.52 1.14
C ALA A 133 6.00 -19.08 -0.28
N LEU A 134 6.92 -18.50 -1.06
CA LEU A 134 7.30 -18.99 -2.38
C LEU A 134 7.87 -20.42 -2.31
N ALA A 135 8.70 -20.70 -1.30
CA ALA A 135 9.26 -22.02 -1.10
C ALA A 135 8.19 -23.05 -0.68
N ALA A 136 7.15 -22.66 0.06
CA ALA A 136 6.22 -23.59 0.69
C ALA A 136 4.86 -23.74 -0.01
N LEU A 137 4.28 -22.70 -0.59
CA LEU A 137 2.89 -22.72 -1.12
C LEU A 137 2.79 -23.48 -2.44
N ARG A 138 1.67 -24.20 -2.65
CA ARG A 138 1.43 -25.07 -3.82
C ARG A 138 0.05 -24.91 -4.47
N HIS A 139 -0.55 -23.74 -4.37
CA HIS A 139 -1.74 -23.35 -5.12
C HIS A 139 -1.47 -23.21 -6.63
N ASP A 140 -2.49 -23.46 -7.44
CA ASP A 140 -2.45 -23.43 -8.91
C ASP A 140 -2.85 -22.08 -9.52
N ALA A 141 -3.55 -21.22 -8.78
CA ALA A 141 -3.93 -19.87 -9.16
C ALA A 141 -3.85 -18.90 -7.97
N ILE A 142 -3.78 -17.60 -8.27
CA ILE A 142 -3.82 -16.52 -7.27
C ILE A 142 -5.01 -15.60 -7.57
N ILE A 143 -5.78 -15.25 -6.55
CA ILE A 143 -6.69 -14.10 -6.57
C ILE A 143 -6.00 -12.94 -5.82
N VAL A 144 -5.76 -11.83 -6.51
CA VAL A 144 -5.17 -10.62 -5.92
C VAL A 144 -6.27 -9.64 -5.57
N VAL A 145 -6.47 -9.42 -4.27
CA VAL A 145 -7.50 -8.52 -3.73
C VAL A 145 -6.89 -7.18 -3.39
N GLU A 146 -7.46 -6.10 -3.92
CA GLU A 146 -6.97 -4.74 -3.68
C GLU A 146 -7.33 -4.25 -2.27
N ASN A 147 -8.60 -4.39 -1.88
CA ASN A 147 -9.11 -3.82 -0.65
C ASN A 147 -8.95 -4.78 0.55
N TRP A 148 -8.53 -4.26 1.71
CA TRP A 148 -8.35 -5.08 2.92
C TRP A 148 -9.68 -5.62 3.47
N GLU A 149 -10.74 -4.82 3.54
CA GLU A 149 -12.06 -5.26 4.04
C GLU A 149 -12.61 -6.38 3.15
N VAL A 150 -12.44 -6.27 1.84
CA VAL A 150 -12.85 -7.32 0.90
C VAL A 150 -11.95 -8.54 0.99
N PHE A 151 -10.65 -8.38 1.23
CA PHE A 151 -9.75 -9.51 1.46
C PHE A 151 -10.17 -10.33 2.69
N GLU A 152 -10.49 -9.66 3.81
CA GLU A 152 -10.99 -10.35 5.00
C GLU A 152 -12.30 -11.11 4.72
N ARG A 153 -13.19 -10.51 3.94
CA ARG A 153 -14.53 -11.03 3.62
C ARG A 153 -14.67 -11.56 2.20
N ILE A 154 -13.60 -12.12 1.63
CA ILE A 154 -13.57 -12.52 0.22
C ILE A 154 -14.70 -13.50 -0.16
N ASP A 155 -15.14 -14.34 0.78
CA ASP A 155 -16.25 -15.28 0.62
C ASP A 155 -17.61 -14.60 0.39
N ASN A 156 -17.75 -13.33 0.75
CA ASN A 156 -18.95 -12.53 0.54
C ASN A 156 -18.91 -11.73 -0.77
N LEU A 157 -17.80 -11.76 -1.51
CA LEU A 157 -17.66 -10.99 -2.74
C LEU A 157 -18.60 -11.55 -3.81
N GLN A 158 -19.56 -10.73 -4.25
CA GLN A 158 -20.60 -11.09 -5.21
C GLN A 158 -20.08 -11.06 -6.66
N VAL A 159 -19.12 -11.94 -6.95
CA VAL A 159 -18.59 -12.19 -8.29
C VAL A 159 -18.47 -13.70 -8.50
N ASP A 160 -18.59 -14.14 -9.75
CA ASP A 160 -18.33 -15.54 -10.07
C ASP A 160 -16.82 -15.82 -9.97
N MET A 161 -16.42 -16.75 -9.10
CA MET A 161 -15.04 -17.24 -8.96
C MET A 161 -14.89 -18.68 -9.44
N SER A 162 -15.96 -19.32 -9.91
CA SER A 162 -15.98 -20.76 -10.24
C SER A 162 -15.00 -21.14 -11.35
N HIS A 163 -14.66 -20.18 -12.22
CA HIS A 163 -13.77 -20.35 -13.35
C HIS A 163 -12.27 -20.10 -13.02
N VAL A 164 -11.94 -19.73 -11.78
CA VAL A 164 -10.54 -19.41 -11.38
C VAL A 164 -9.74 -20.68 -11.09
N SER A 165 -10.18 -21.44 -10.09
CA SER A 165 -9.58 -22.68 -9.57
C SER A 165 -10.50 -23.23 -8.48
N THR A 166 -10.35 -24.50 -8.15
CA THR A 166 -11.05 -25.12 -7.01
C THR A 166 -10.58 -24.62 -5.64
N ASN A 167 -9.33 -24.14 -5.54
CA ASN A 167 -8.74 -23.60 -4.30
C ASN A 167 -7.63 -22.58 -4.60
N PRO A 168 -7.96 -21.40 -5.13
CA PRO A 168 -6.97 -20.36 -5.39
C PRO A 168 -6.36 -19.83 -4.09
N LEU A 169 -5.10 -19.39 -4.16
CA LEU A 169 -4.50 -18.59 -3.10
C LEU A 169 -5.08 -17.17 -3.16
N VAL A 170 -5.72 -16.72 -2.09
CA VAL A 170 -6.16 -15.32 -1.97
C VAL A 170 -5.02 -14.50 -1.38
N LEU A 171 -4.53 -13.53 -2.12
CA LEU A 171 -3.43 -12.64 -1.76
C LEU A 171 -3.95 -11.20 -1.67
N TRP A 172 -3.71 -10.54 -0.55
CA TRP A 172 -3.92 -9.09 -0.48
C TRP A 172 -2.79 -8.36 -1.20
N ARG A 173 -3.12 -7.38 -2.06
CA ARG A 173 -2.11 -6.64 -2.84
C ARG A 173 -1.14 -5.83 -1.96
N GLY A 174 -1.53 -5.52 -0.74
CA GLY A 174 -0.82 -4.59 0.14
C GLY A 174 -1.32 -3.15 -0.02
N GLY A 175 -1.04 -2.32 0.99
CA GLY A 175 -1.51 -0.94 1.05
C GLY A 175 -1.27 -0.35 2.44
N GLY A 176 -1.09 0.98 2.51
CA GLY A 176 -0.76 1.69 3.74
C GLY A 176 0.70 1.54 4.20
N SER A 177 1.04 2.14 5.34
CA SER A 177 2.42 2.26 5.86
C SER A 177 3.03 0.96 6.41
N LYS A 178 2.27 -0.15 6.44
CA LYS A 178 2.63 -1.35 7.21
C LYS A 178 2.81 -2.64 6.41
N SER A 179 2.45 -2.74 5.13
CA SER A 179 2.69 -3.95 4.31
C SER A 179 3.01 -3.57 2.86
N SER A 180 4.09 -4.10 2.29
CA SER A 180 4.58 -3.58 1.01
C SER A 180 3.90 -4.24 -0.18
N VAL A 181 3.26 -3.41 -1.01
CA VAL A 181 2.84 -3.75 -2.38
C VAL A 181 3.98 -4.42 -3.16
N GLY A 182 5.23 -4.02 -2.88
CA GLY A 182 6.42 -4.62 -3.48
C GLY A 182 6.60 -6.12 -3.18
N ALA A 183 6.31 -6.58 -1.97
CA ALA A 183 6.44 -8.00 -1.61
C ALA A 183 5.39 -8.86 -2.34
N ALA A 184 4.14 -8.38 -2.42
CA ALA A 184 3.09 -9.05 -3.18
C ALA A 184 3.47 -9.16 -4.66
N MET A 185 3.95 -8.08 -5.29
CA MET A 185 4.39 -8.10 -6.68
C MET A 185 5.57 -9.05 -6.93
N ARG A 186 6.59 -9.03 -6.05
CA ARG A 186 7.73 -9.96 -6.14
C ARG A 186 7.29 -11.43 -5.98
N PHE A 187 6.36 -11.68 -5.07
CA PHE A 187 5.78 -13.01 -4.90
C PHE A 187 5.06 -13.46 -6.17
N ILE A 188 4.15 -12.64 -6.71
CA ILE A 188 3.37 -12.98 -7.91
C ILE A 188 4.29 -13.27 -9.11
N GLU A 189 5.27 -12.41 -9.35
CA GLU A 189 6.26 -12.56 -10.43
C GLU A 189 7.01 -13.91 -10.32
N ALA A 190 7.47 -14.24 -9.12
CA ALA A 190 8.28 -15.44 -8.86
C ALA A 190 7.44 -16.73 -8.76
N TYR A 191 6.20 -16.64 -8.29
CA TYR A 191 5.30 -17.77 -8.09
C TYR A 191 4.74 -18.33 -9.42
N ARG A 192 4.65 -17.47 -10.46
CA ARG A 192 4.36 -17.85 -11.85
C ARG A 192 3.12 -18.72 -12.02
N ARG A 193 2.04 -18.34 -11.34
CA ARG A 193 0.71 -18.94 -11.50
C ARG A 193 -0.24 -17.96 -12.17
N PRO A 194 -1.30 -18.45 -12.85
CA PRO A 194 -2.43 -17.63 -13.28
C PRO A 194 -2.91 -16.67 -12.18
N VAL A 195 -3.00 -15.39 -12.52
CA VAL A 195 -3.45 -14.34 -11.61
C VAL A 195 -4.81 -13.81 -12.03
N TRP A 196 -5.72 -13.76 -11.07
CA TRP A 196 -7.03 -13.15 -11.20
C TRP A 196 -7.09 -11.91 -10.32
N ALA A 197 -7.34 -10.74 -10.91
CA ALA A 197 -7.44 -9.50 -10.16
C ALA A 197 -8.85 -9.34 -9.60
N ALA A 198 -8.97 -8.84 -8.36
CA ALA A 198 -10.21 -8.36 -7.78
C ALA A 198 -10.01 -6.88 -7.39
N PRO A 199 -10.06 -5.95 -8.36
CA PRO A 199 -9.74 -4.53 -8.16
C PRO A 199 -10.96 -3.72 -7.71
N ASP A 200 -10.72 -2.46 -7.35
CA ASP A 200 -11.75 -1.42 -7.47
C ASP A 200 -12.09 -1.19 -8.96
N TYR A 201 -13.36 -0.96 -9.30
CA TYR A 201 -13.76 -0.62 -10.67
C TYR A 201 -13.70 0.89 -10.86
N ASP A 202 -12.47 1.39 -10.85
CA ASP A 202 -12.11 2.78 -11.12
C ASP A 202 -10.85 2.83 -12.02
N PRO A 203 -10.43 4.00 -12.52
CA PRO A 203 -9.28 4.09 -13.40
C PRO A 203 -7.98 3.54 -12.77
N GLU A 204 -7.72 3.80 -11.48
CA GLU A 204 -6.48 3.35 -10.85
C GLU A 204 -6.49 1.83 -10.60
N GLY A 205 -7.58 1.29 -10.06
CA GLY A 205 -7.74 -0.13 -9.78
C GLY A 205 -7.57 -0.97 -11.05
N LEU A 206 -8.18 -0.55 -12.17
CA LEU A 206 -7.99 -1.20 -13.47
C LEU A 206 -6.56 -1.07 -14.01
N ALA A 207 -5.91 0.08 -13.81
CA ALA A 207 -4.53 0.29 -14.24
C ALA A 207 -3.52 -0.51 -13.39
N ILE A 208 -3.84 -0.78 -12.13
CA ILE A 208 -3.08 -1.66 -11.25
C ILE A 208 -3.26 -3.10 -11.70
N ALA A 209 -4.50 -3.54 -11.90
CA ALA A 209 -4.83 -4.88 -12.36
C ALA A 209 -4.10 -5.22 -13.67
N SER A 210 -4.09 -4.28 -14.63
CA SER A 210 -3.43 -4.47 -15.94
C SER A 210 -1.91 -4.63 -15.87
N ARG A 211 -1.29 -4.27 -14.74
CA ARG A 211 0.16 -4.38 -14.50
C ARG A 211 0.54 -5.60 -13.68
N LEU A 212 -0.43 -6.41 -13.24
CA LEU A 212 -0.15 -7.64 -12.51
C LEU A 212 0.56 -8.64 -13.43
N PRO A 213 1.67 -9.25 -12.99
CA PRO A 213 2.29 -10.34 -13.73
C PRO A 213 1.34 -11.51 -13.84
N HIS A 214 1.40 -12.24 -14.97
CA HIS A 214 0.60 -13.45 -15.22
C HIS A 214 -0.92 -13.24 -15.13
N LEU A 215 -1.40 -12.01 -15.34
CA LEU A 215 -2.83 -11.70 -15.37
C LEU A 215 -3.54 -12.59 -16.40
N THR A 216 -4.51 -13.35 -15.91
CA THR A 216 -5.35 -14.27 -16.68
C THR A 216 -6.77 -13.72 -16.83
N GLY A 217 -7.27 -13.00 -15.82
CA GLY A 217 -8.58 -12.39 -15.86
C GLY A 217 -8.83 -11.40 -14.73
N ILE A 218 -9.95 -10.69 -14.82
CA ILE A 218 -10.42 -9.78 -13.77
C ILE A 218 -11.78 -10.24 -13.28
N LEU A 219 -11.89 -10.51 -11.98
CA LEU A 219 -13.14 -10.83 -11.34
C LEU A 219 -14.07 -9.62 -11.41
N ALA A 220 -15.24 -9.83 -12.01
CA ALA A 220 -16.25 -8.80 -12.21
C ALA A 220 -17.64 -9.42 -12.12
N PRO A 221 -18.65 -8.67 -11.64
CA PRO A 221 -20.04 -9.06 -11.84
C PRO A 221 -20.39 -8.97 -13.34
N GLN A 222 -21.59 -9.43 -13.68
CA GLN A 222 -22.12 -9.29 -15.05
C GLN A 222 -22.18 -7.81 -15.46
N ASP A 223 -21.97 -7.52 -16.75
CA ASP A 223 -21.82 -6.16 -17.28
C ASP A 223 -23.03 -5.26 -16.97
N ASP A 224 -24.25 -5.80 -17.02
CA ASP A 224 -25.49 -5.09 -16.70
C ASP A 224 -25.55 -4.70 -15.21
N VAL A 225 -25.13 -5.62 -14.32
CA VAL A 225 -25.01 -5.37 -12.88
C VAL A 225 -23.95 -4.30 -12.61
N LEU A 226 -22.76 -4.42 -13.23
CA LEU A 226 -21.69 -3.45 -13.04
C LEU A 226 -22.07 -2.05 -13.54
N CYS A 227 -22.68 -1.96 -14.73
CA CYS A 227 -23.16 -0.70 -15.30
C CYS A 227 -24.13 0.00 -14.35
N ARG A 228 -25.15 -0.71 -13.85
CA ARG A 228 -26.11 -0.16 -12.90
C ARG A 228 -25.43 0.37 -11.64
N LEU A 229 -24.54 -0.42 -11.03
CA LEU A 229 -23.81 -0.02 -9.82
C LEU A 229 -22.93 1.22 -10.05
N LEU A 230 -22.27 1.31 -11.22
CA LEU A 230 -21.48 2.48 -11.59
C LEU A 230 -22.35 3.73 -11.80
N THR A 231 -23.52 3.59 -12.43
CA THR A 231 -24.47 4.69 -12.62
C THR A 231 -25.03 5.19 -11.28
N GLU A 232 -25.31 4.28 -10.34
CA GLU A 232 -25.80 4.62 -8.99
C GLU A 232 -24.71 5.17 -8.06
N SER A 233 -23.44 4.99 -8.41
CA SER A 233 -22.32 5.48 -7.62
C SER A 233 -22.28 7.02 -7.57
N LYS A 234 -21.75 7.56 -6.48
CA LYS A 234 -21.58 9.03 -6.29
C LYS A 234 -20.10 9.45 -6.30
N LEU A 235 -19.23 8.61 -6.86
CA LEU A 235 -17.78 8.79 -6.81
C LEU A 235 -17.19 9.39 -8.09
N HIS A 236 -17.94 10.24 -8.77
CA HIS A 236 -17.46 10.96 -9.95
C HIS A 236 -16.17 11.76 -9.66
N GLY A 237 -16.06 12.35 -8.46
CA GLY A 237 -14.84 13.07 -8.05
C GLY A 237 -13.60 12.18 -8.00
N ARG A 238 -13.73 10.94 -7.50
CA ARG A 238 -12.64 9.95 -7.49
C ARG A 238 -12.24 9.60 -8.92
N TYR A 239 -13.21 9.28 -9.77
CA TYR A 239 -12.96 8.99 -11.19
C TYR A 239 -12.15 10.11 -11.86
N SER A 240 -12.62 11.36 -11.73
CA SER A 240 -11.97 12.52 -12.35
C SER A 240 -10.56 12.78 -11.84
N GLN A 241 -10.30 12.54 -10.55
CA GLN A 241 -8.97 12.68 -9.96
C GLN A 241 -7.98 11.63 -10.47
N GLN A 242 -8.43 10.38 -10.65
CA GLN A 242 -7.59 9.25 -11.04
C GLN A 242 -7.34 9.18 -12.56
N LEU A 243 -8.29 9.71 -13.35
CA LEU A 243 -8.27 9.59 -14.81
C LEU A 243 -6.93 10.02 -15.46
N PRO A 244 -6.32 11.18 -15.13
CA PRO A 244 -5.09 11.61 -15.79
C PRO A 244 -3.92 10.63 -15.64
N GLY A 245 -3.82 9.95 -14.49
CA GLY A 245 -2.74 9.00 -14.20
C GLY A 245 -2.92 7.61 -14.82
N ALA A 246 -4.16 7.23 -15.14
CA ALA A 246 -4.50 5.88 -15.61
C ALA A 246 -4.86 5.81 -17.09
N GLN A 247 -5.40 6.89 -17.68
CA GLN A 247 -6.07 6.86 -18.98
C GLN A 247 -5.20 6.36 -20.13
N ALA A 248 -3.94 6.83 -20.23
CA ALA A 248 -3.04 6.41 -21.30
C ALA A 248 -2.77 4.90 -21.25
N SER A 249 -2.50 4.38 -20.05
CA SER A 249 -2.25 2.96 -19.78
C SER A 249 -3.48 2.10 -20.12
N LEU A 250 -4.68 2.55 -19.75
CA LEU A 250 -5.91 1.80 -19.98
C LEU A 250 -6.34 1.82 -21.45
N ASN A 251 -6.13 2.92 -22.16
CA ASN A 251 -6.41 3.01 -23.59
C ASN A 251 -5.49 2.11 -24.43
N GLN A 252 -4.29 1.81 -23.94
CA GLN A 252 -3.32 0.93 -24.59
C GLN A 252 -3.43 -0.53 -24.14
N ALA A 253 -4.28 -0.84 -23.17
CA ALA A 253 -4.42 -2.19 -22.64
C ALA A 253 -4.91 -3.15 -23.73
N THR A 254 -4.26 -4.32 -23.82
CA THR A 254 -4.60 -5.37 -24.78
C THR A 254 -5.44 -6.48 -24.15
N HIS A 255 -5.39 -6.64 -22.82
CA HIS A 255 -6.12 -7.68 -22.11
C HIS A 255 -7.64 -7.49 -22.28
N PRO A 256 -8.39 -8.53 -22.73
CA PRO A 256 -9.82 -8.43 -23.00
C PRO A 256 -10.65 -7.89 -21.83
N ASP A 257 -10.45 -8.41 -20.61
CA ASP A 257 -11.17 -7.91 -19.44
C ASP A 257 -10.86 -6.46 -19.11
N VAL A 258 -9.60 -6.02 -19.18
CA VAL A 258 -9.23 -4.62 -18.92
C VAL A 258 -9.94 -3.72 -19.93
N LYS A 259 -9.95 -4.08 -21.21
CA LYS A 259 -10.65 -3.31 -22.25
C LYS A 259 -12.15 -3.25 -22.01
N ARG A 260 -12.77 -4.40 -21.71
CA ARG A 260 -14.22 -4.49 -21.43
C ARG A 260 -14.58 -3.62 -20.23
N LEU A 261 -13.94 -3.84 -19.08
CA LEU A 261 -14.23 -3.11 -17.84
C LEU A 261 -13.91 -1.62 -17.97
N TRP A 262 -12.80 -1.27 -18.64
CA TRP A 262 -12.47 0.13 -18.89
C TRP A 262 -13.54 0.83 -19.72
N ALA A 263 -14.11 0.17 -20.72
CA ALA A 263 -15.20 0.75 -21.50
C ALA A 263 -16.43 1.08 -20.62
N LEU A 264 -16.80 0.19 -19.69
CA LEU A 264 -17.93 0.39 -18.77
C LEU A 264 -17.66 1.53 -17.77
N VAL A 265 -16.48 1.53 -17.14
CA VAL A 265 -16.06 2.58 -16.20
C VAL A 265 -16.00 3.94 -16.89
N ARG A 266 -15.42 4.00 -18.10
CA ARG A 266 -15.33 5.24 -18.88
C ARG A 266 -16.71 5.73 -19.33
N ALA A 267 -17.61 4.83 -19.72
CA ALA A 267 -18.96 5.21 -20.16
C ALA A 267 -19.81 5.78 -19.01
N SER A 268 -19.64 5.27 -17.80
CA SER A 268 -20.33 5.80 -16.61
C SER A 268 -19.71 7.09 -16.06
N ALA A 269 -18.44 7.39 -16.41
CA ALA A 269 -17.65 8.47 -15.85
C ALA A 269 -17.66 8.46 -14.30
N ASN A 270 -17.63 7.28 -13.71
CA ASN A 270 -17.77 7.08 -12.27
C ASN A 270 -16.79 6.00 -11.77
N ALA A 271 -16.74 5.81 -10.46
CA ALA A 271 -15.91 4.82 -9.80
C ALA A 271 -16.77 3.94 -8.89
N LEU A 272 -16.43 2.66 -8.78
CA LEU A 272 -17.11 1.73 -7.87
C LEU A 272 -16.06 1.02 -6.99
N PRO A 273 -16.08 1.24 -5.67
CA PRO A 273 -15.16 0.58 -4.76
C PRO A 273 -15.61 -0.86 -4.53
N GLN A 274 -14.64 -1.76 -4.33
CA GLN A 274 -14.87 -3.20 -4.27
C GLN A 274 -15.83 -3.61 -3.14
N GLU A 275 -15.87 -2.86 -2.05
CA GLU A 275 -16.76 -3.08 -0.90
C GLU A 275 -18.25 -3.05 -1.29
N ARG A 276 -18.61 -2.39 -2.40
CA ARG A 276 -19.99 -2.39 -2.91
C ARG A 276 -20.48 -3.76 -3.35
N LEU A 277 -19.55 -4.64 -3.71
CA LEU A 277 -19.83 -6.03 -4.07
C LEU A 277 -19.68 -6.99 -2.88
N CYS A 278 -19.34 -6.47 -1.70
CA CYS A 278 -19.14 -7.27 -0.50
C CYS A 278 -20.13 -6.84 0.59
N PRO A 279 -21.38 -7.34 0.58
CA PRO A 279 -22.39 -6.96 1.56
C PRO A 279 -21.90 -7.18 3.00
N LYS A 280 -22.28 -6.26 3.88
CA LYS A 280 -21.81 -6.19 5.27
C LYS A 280 -22.51 -7.16 6.21
N THR A 281 -23.48 -7.95 5.75
CA THR A 281 -24.30 -8.79 6.62
C THR A 281 -23.63 -10.13 6.91
N LEU A 282 -23.40 -10.34 8.20
CA LEU A 282 -23.05 -11.60 8.85
C LEU A 282 -24.36 -12.38 9.09
N ASP A 283 -24.42 -13.61 8.60
CA ASP A 283 -25.14 -14.69 9.30
C ASP A 283 -24.09 -15.63 9.91
#